data_AF-H9FJB1-F1
#
_entry.id   AF-H9FJB1-F1
#
_cell.length_a   1.000
_cell.length_b   1.000
_cell.length_c   1.000
_cell.angle_alpha   90.00
_cell.angle_beta   90.00
_cell.angle_gamma   90.00
#
_symmetry.space_group_name_H-M   'P 1'
#
loop_
_entity.id
_entity.type
_entity.pdbx_description
1 polymer ?
#
loop_
_entity_poly.entity_id
_entity_poly.type
_entity_poly.pdbx_seq_one_letter_code
_entity_poly.pdbx_strand_id
1 'polypeptide(L)'
;KGPFPPPPPLPLAAPLPHSLPDSSALPTKRKTVKLFWRELKLGGGHGVSASRFGPCATLWASLEPVSVDTARLEHLFESRAKEVLPSKKAGEGRRTMTTVLDPKRSNAINIGLTTLPPVHVIKAALLNFDEFAVSKDGIEKLLTMMPTEEEQQKIEEAQLANPDIPLGPAENFLITLASIGGLAARLQLWAFKLDYDSMEREIAEPLFDLKVGMEQLVQNATFRCILATLLAVGNFLNGSQSSGFELSYLEKVSEV
;
A
#
# COMPACT_ATOMS: atom_id res chain seq x y z
N LYS A 1 -36.71 63.15 34.78
CA LYS A 1 -37.12 62.35 33.61
C LYS A 1 -36.86 63.20 32.37
N GLY A 2 -35.68 63.08 31.75
CA GLY A 2 -35.20 64.04 30.73
C GLY A 2 -34.96 65.46 31.27
N PRO A 3 -34.74 66.45 30.39
CA PRO A 3 -33.62 66.43 29.42
C PRO A 3 -32.94 67.81 29.22
N PHE A 4 -31.75 67.85 28.62
CA PHE A 4 -31.13 69.09 28.08
C PHE A 4 -30.51 68.83 26.68
N PRO A 5 -30.34 69.87 25.80
CA PRO A 5 -30.36 69.68 24.34
C PRO A 5 -29.04 70.06 23.61
N PRO A 6 -28.93 70.98 22.59
CA PRO A 6 -28.29 70.62 21.31
C PRO A 6 -26.97 71.37 20.94
N PRO A 7 -26.26 70.94 19.85
CA PRO A 7 -25.18 71.68 19.14
C PRO A 7 -25.74 72.86 18.28
N PRO A 8 -25.05 73.56 17.32
CA PRO A 8 -23.73 73.41 16.63
C PRO A 8 -22.93 74.77 16.57
N PRO A 9 -22.38 75.36 15.46
CA PRO A 9 -21.74 74.96 14.15
C PRO A 9 -20.26 75.48 13.96
N LEU A 10 -19.37 74.99 13.06
CA LEU A 10 -19.13 75.22 11.59
C LEU A 10 -18.93 76.69 11.13
N PRO A 11 -18.31 77.03 9.96
CA PRO A 11 -17.82 76.25 8.78
C PRO A 11 -16.28 76.37 8.56
N LEU A 12 -15.56 76.33 7.41
CA LEU A 12 -15.72 76.29 5.90
C LEU A 12 -14.43 75.55 5.33
N ALA A 13 -13.99 75.39 4.06
CA ALA A 13 -14.29 75.83 2.67
C ALA A 13 -13.74 74.81 1.60
N ALA A 14 -13.39 75.23 0.36
CA ALA A 14 -12.90 74.37 -0.76
C ALA A 14 -11.86 75.08 -1.70
N PRO A 15 -11.14 74.37 -2.61
CA PRO A 15 -11.57 74.26 -4.02
C PRO A 15 -11.21 72.93 -4.78
N LEU A 16 -11.47 72.89 -6.11
CA LEU A 16 -11.23 71.83 -7.14
C LEU A 16 -10.48 72.46 -8.37
N PRO A 17 -10.17 71.80 -9.54
CA PRO A 17 -10.44 70.43 -10.05
C PRO A 17 -9.24 69.73 -10.77
N HIS A 18 -9.46 68.57 -11.46
CA HIS A 18 -9.00 68.18 -12.84
C HIS A 18 -9.03 66.65 -13.12
N SER A 19 -8.66 66.20 -14.34
CA SER A 19 -9.25 65.05 -15.08
C SER A 19 -8.42 63.75 -15.26
N LEU A 20 -9.14 62.68 -15.69
CA LEU A 20 -8.77 61.35 -16.22
C LEU A 20 -7.52 61.29 -17.16
N PRO A 21 -6.80 60.13 -17.29
CA PRO A 21 -7.32 58.92 -17.97
C PRO A 21 -6.90 57.53 -17.43
N ASP A 22 -7.23 56.49 -18.21
CA ASP A 22 -7.27 55.04 -17.95
C ASP A 22 -5.92 54.30 -18.24
N SER A 23 -5.92 52.98 -18.03
CA SER A 23 -4.92 51.96 -18.39
C SER A 23 -3.76 51.69 -17.42
N SER A 24 -3.87 50.58 -16.69
CA SER A 24 -3.02 49.41 -17.00
C SER A 24 -3.73 48.11 -16.58
N ALA A 25 -3.69 47.09 -17.45
CA ALA A 25 -4.36 45.83 -17.18
C ALA A 25 -3.55 44.96 -16.20
N LEU A 26 -4.19 44.47 -15.13
CA LEU A 26 -3.62 43.45 -14.27
C LEU A 26 -3.39 42.15 -15.09
N PRO A 27 -2.16 41.61 -15.17
CA PRO A 27 -1.90 40.40 -15.92
C PRO A 27 -2.64 39.21 -15.29
N THR A 28 -3.39 38.48 -16.12
CA THR A 28 -4.13 37.28 -15.74
C THR A 28 -3.17 36.14 -15.42
N LYS A 29 -2.73 36.06 -14.15
CA LYS A 29 -1.83 34.99 -13.67
C LYS A 29 -2.39 33.61 -14.00
N ARG A 30 -1.68 32.90 -14.88
CA ARG A 30 -2.02 31.52 -15.27
C ARG A 30 -1.94 30.65 -14.03
N LYS A 31 -2.97 29.82 -13.81
CA LYS A 31 -2.96 28.86 -12.70
C LYS A 31 -2.02 27.73 -13.08
N THR A 32 -1.04 27.43 -12.24
CA THR A 32 -0.12 26.30 -12.42
C THR A 32 -0.54 25.10 -11.56
N VAL A 33 0.00 23.93 -11.88
CA VAL A 33 -0.12 22.73 -11.03
C VAL A 33 0.42 23.02 -9.62
N LYS A 34 -0.39 22.76 -8.60
CA LYS A 34 0.01 22.89 -7.19
C LYS A 34 0.76 21.67 -6.69
N LEU A 35 1.84 21.89 -5.95
CA LEU A 35 2.53 20.87 -5.17
C LEU A 35 1.95 20.83 -3.75
N PHE A 36 1.64 19.64 -3.26
CA PHE A 36 0.96 19.42 -1.97
C PHE A 36 1.95 19.01 -0.86
N TRP A 37 3.07 19.71 -0.75
CA TRP A 37 4.02 19.49 0.34
C TRP A 37 3.45 19.95 1.69
N ARG A 38 3.96 19.37 2.78
CA ARG A 38 3.70 19.86 4.14
C ARG A 38 4.76 20.89 4.50
N GLU A 39 4.36 22.15 4.60
CA GLU A 39 5.27 23.25 4.94
C GLU A 39 5.91 23.05 6.33
N LEU A 40 7.24 23.26 6.39
CA LEU A 40 7.99 23.21 7.64
C LEU A 40 7.81 24.52 8.40
N LYS A 41 7.05 24.48 9.50
CA LYS A 41 6.90 25.61 10.42
C LYS A 41 8.17 25.79 11.23
N LEU A 42 9.12 26.56 10.68
CA LEU A 42 10.29 27.01 11.43
C LEU A 42 9.79 27.91 12.59
N GLY A 43 10.04 27.49 13.84
CA GLY A 43 9.49 28.15 15.01
C GLY A 43 10.00 29.58 15.15
N GLY A 44 9.10 30.56 15.15
CA GLY A 44 9.42 31.97 15.34
C GLY A 44 9.85 32.28 16.77
N GLY A 45 11.11 31.98 17.11
CA GLY A 45 11.71 32.29 18.40
C GLY A 45 13.21 32.49 18.28
N HIS A 46 13.71 33.64 18.76
CA HIS A 46 15.14 33.92 18.83
C HIS A 46 15.79 33.03 19.91
N GLY A 47 16.28 31.87 19.50
CA GLY A 47 17.02 30.96 20.36
C GLY A 47 17.66 29.85 19.54
N VAL A 48 19.00 29.85 19.45
CA VAL A 48 19.74 28.75 18.84
C VAL A 48 19.59 27.54 19.76
N SER A 49 18.66 26.64 19.44
CA SER A 49 18.50 25.39 20.16
C SER A 49 19.74 24.53 19.91
N ALA A 50 20.63 24.49 20.89
CA ALA A 50 21.88 23.75 20.82
C ALA A 50 21.59 22.24 20.86
N SER A 51 21.43 21.67 19.66
CA SER A 51 21.48 20.22 19.47
C SER A 51 22.83 19.69 19.92
N ARG A 52 22.91 18.40 20.29
CA ARG A 52 24.15 17.73 20.70
C ARG A 52 25.22 17.62 19.60
N PHE A 53 24.96 18.22 18.43
CA PHE A 53 25.81 18.28 17.25
C PHE A 53 26.19 19.73 16.85
N GLY A 54 25.94 20.71 17.72
CA GLY A 54 26.34 22.11 17.54
C GLY A 54 25.22 23.06 17.10
N PRO A 55 25.57 24.30 16.70
CA PRO A 55 24.62 25.32 16.24
C PRO A 55 24.16 25.03 14.80
N CYS A 56 23.40 23.94 14.62
CA CYS A 56 22.90 23.52 13.31
C CYS A 56 21.85 24.52 12.80
N ALA A 57 22.26 25.44 11.92
CA ALA A 57 21.35 25.98 10.93
C ALA A 57 20.69 24.80 10.18
N THR A 58 19.38 24.84 9.96
CA THR A 58 18.71 23.78 9.21
C THR A 58 19.26 23.73 7.78
N LEU A 59 19.29 22.56 7.13
CA LEU A 59 19.78 22.41 5.76
C LEU A 59 19.08 23.40 4.78
N TRP A 60 17.82 23.74 5.04
CA TRP A 60 17.03 24.74 4.32
C TRP A 60 17.59 26.17 4.40
N ALA A 61 18.26 26.52 5.51
CA ALA A 61 18.89 27.83 5.72
C ALA A 61 20.30 27.92 5.11
N SER A 62 20.87 26.79 4.65
CA SER A 62 22.12 26.73 3.91
C SER A 62 21.94 26.45 2.41
N LEU A 63 20.71 26.58 1.88
CA LEU A 63 20.44 26.46 0.43
C LEU A 63 20.73 27.78 -0.28
N GLU A 64 21.47 27.72 -1.39
CA GLU A 64 21.70 28.87 -2.26
C GLU A 64 20.43 29.22 -3.06
N PRO A 65 20.09 30.52 -3.23
CA PRO A 65 18.96 30.93 -4.05
C PRO A 65 19.16 30.61 -5.54
N VAL A 66 18.37 29.68 -6.07
CA VAL A 66 18.38 29.33 -7.49
C VAL A 66 17.47 30.27 -8.28
N SER A 67 17.99 30.87 -9.36
CA SER A 67 17.19 31.65 -10.30
C SER A 67 16.42 30.73 -11.26
N VAL A 68 15.16 31.07 -11.54
CA VAL A 68 14.24 30.20 -12.30
C VAL A 68 13.43 31.03 -13.31
N ASP A 69 13.32 30.54 -14.53
CA ASP A 69 12.48 31.11 -15.59
C ASP A 69 10.99 30.89 -15.28
N THR A 70 10.37 31.87 -14.64
CA THR A 70 8.97 31.84 -14.24
C THR A 70 8.01 31.80 -15.43
N ALA A 71 8.32 32.49 -16.53
CA ALA A 71 7.48 32.52 -17.72
C ALA A 71 7.42 31.14 -18.40
N ARG A 72 8.56 30.46 -18.49
CA ARG A 72 8.64 29.08 -19.01
C ARG A 72 7.97 28.08 -18.07
N LEU A 73 8.08 28.23 -16.75
CA LEU A 73 7.33 27.39 -15.81
C LEU A 73 5.82 27.63 -15.89
N GLU A 74 5.35 28.88 -15.95
CA GLU A 74 3.92 29.20 -16.11
C GLU A 74 3.36 28.63 -17.42
N HIS A 75 4.14 28.61 -18.50
CA HIS A 75 3.74 27.98 -19.76
C HIS A 75 3.73 26.45 -19.70
N LEU A 76 4.75 25.82 -19.11
CA LEU A 76 4.88 24.35 -19.08
C LEU A 76 3.96 23.67 -18.07
N PHE A 77 3.68 24.31 -16.94
CA PHE A 77 2.88 23.76 -15.84
C PHE A 77 1.50 24.42 -15.70
N GLU A 78 1.02 25.12 -16.74
CA GLU A 78 -0.32 25.67 -16.81
C GLU A 78 -1.37 24.58 -16.56
N SER A 79 -2.18 24.74 -15.51
CA SER A 79 -3.32 23.88 -15.24
C SER A 79 -4.43 24.19 -16.25
N ARG A 80 -4.30 23.62 -17.45
CA ARG A 80 -5.36 23.57 -18.47
C ARG A 80 -6.50 22.72 -17.95
N ALA A 81 -7.33 23.31 -17.11
CA ALA A 81 -8.71 22.88 -16.96
C ALA A 81 -9.28 22.79 -18.38
N LYS A 82 -9.73 21.60 -18.79
CA LYS A 82 -10.45 21.47 -20.06
C LYS A 82 -11.60 22.48 -20.03
N GLU A 83 -11.66 23.37 -21.00
CA GLU A 83 -12.90 24.05 -21.34
C GLU A 83 -13.85 23.00 -21.92
N VAL A 84 -14.44 22.23 -21.00
CA VAL A 84 -15.64 21.46 -21.27
C VAL A 84 -16.71 22.52 -21.51
N LEU A 85 -16.91 22.82 -22.79
CA LEU A 85 -18.09 23.53 -23.30
C LEU A 85 -19.29 23.08 -22.47
N PRO A 86 -20.15 23.98 -21.96
CA PRO A 86 -21.22 23.64 -21.04
C PRO A 86 -22.28 22.80 -21.76
N SER A 87 -22.01 21.49 -21.84
CA SER A 87 -22.92 20.51 -22.41
C SER A 87 -24.20 20.59 -21.60
N LYS A 88 -25.30 20.86 -22.30
CA LYS A 88 -26.62 20.98 -21.70
C LYS A 88 -26.89 19.73 -20.87
N LYS A 89 -27.62 19.89 -19.76
CA LYS A 89 -27.97 18.80 -18.82
C LYS A 89 -28.55 17.59 -19.58
N ALA A 90 -27.69 16.63 -19.90
CA ALA A 90 -28.09 15.28 -20.24
C ALA A 90 -28.44 14.57 -18.92
N GLY A 91 -29.73 14.65 -18.55
CA GLY A 91 -30.38 13.42 -18.14
C GLY A 91 -30.38 12.46 -19.33
N GLU A 92 -30.57 11.16 -19.08
CA GLU A 92 -30.36 10.09 -20.07
C GLU A 92 -28.86 9.90 -20.44
N GLY A 93 -28.22 8.79 -20.06
CA GLY A 93 -28.69 7.75 -19.16
C GLY A 93 -27.54 7.10 -18.42
N ARG A 94 -27.58 7.16 -17.08
CA ARG A 94 -27.01 6.08 -16.26
C ARG A 94 -27.79 4.84 -16.68
N ARG A 95 -27.14 3.88 -17.37
CA ARG A 95 -27.71 2.55 -17.63
C ARG A 95 -28.28 2.08 -16.31
N THR A 96 -29.59 1.83 -16.25
CA THR A 96 -30.22 1.32 -15.03
C THR A 96 -29.52 0.00 -14.73
N MET A 97 -28.73 0.02 -13.66
CA MET A 97 -27.88 -1.07 -13.25
C MET A 97 -28.08 -1.24 -11.76
N THR A 98 -28.55 -2.43 -11.39
CA THR A 98 -28.91 -2.78 -10.03
C THR A 98 -27.63 -2.94 -9.21
N THR A 99 -27.28 -1.87 -8.48
CA THR A 99 -26.18 -1.86 -7.50
C THR A 99 -26.77 -1.98 -6.10
N VAL A 100 -26.42 -3.04 -5.39
CA VAL A 100 -26.97 -3.41 -4.07
C VAL A 100 -25.88 -3.48 -3.00
N LEU A 101 -24.62 -3.62 -3.42
CA LEU A 101 -23.46 -3.61 -2.54
C LEU A 101 -23.14 -2.19 -2.07
N ASP A 102 -22.49 -2.06 -0.91
CA ASP A 102 -22.03 -0.76 -0.46
C ASP A 102 -20.93 -0.20 -1.39
N PRO A 103 -20.78 1.14 -1.52
CA PRO A 103 -19.82 1.73 -2.45
C PRO A 103 -18.35 1.35 -2.19
N LYS A 104 -17.96 1.02 -0.96
CA LYS A 104 -16.58 0.63 -0.62
C LYS A 104 -16.31 -0.81 -1.04
N ARG A 105 -17.22 -1.74 -0.75
CA ARG A 105 -17.16 -3.15 -1.18
C ARG A 105 -17.24 -3.28 -2.71
N SER A 106 -18.19 -2.58 -3.33
CA SER A 106 -18.31 -2.52 -4.79
C SER A 106 -17.02 -1.96 -5.44
N ASN A 107 -16.43 -0.88 -4.92
CA ASN A 107 -15.15 -0.38 -5.42
C ASN A 107 -14.00 -1.38 -5.23
N ALA A 108 -13.91 -2.07 -4.08
CA ALA A 108 -12.87 -3.08 -3.83
C ALA A 108 -12.96 -4.24 -4.82
N ILE A 109 -14.17 -4.73 -5.11
CA ILE A 109 -14.42 -5.79 -6.11
C ILE A 109 -14.06 -5.31 -7.52
N ASN A 110 -14.48 -4.10 -7.90
CA ASN A 110 -14.14 -3.52 -9.20
C ASN A 110 -12.63 -3.30 -9.38
N ILE A 111 -11.89 -3.00 -8.31
CA ILE A 111 -10.41 -2.97 -8.33
C ILE A 111 -9.85 -4.38 -8.50
N GLY A 112 -10.33 -5.38 -7.74
CA GLY A 112 -9.86 -6.77 -7.88
C GLY A 112 -10.06 -7.31 -9.30
N LEU A 113 -11.21 -7.02 -9.92
CA LEU A 113 -11.56 -7.35 -11.31
C LEU A 113 -10.57 -6.80 -12.36
N THR A 114 -9.82 -5.73 -12.07
CA THR A 114 -8.75 -5.24 -12.97
C THR A 114 -7.54 -6.15 -13.06
N THR A 115 -7.40 -7.10 -12.13
CA THR A 115 -6.27 -8.05 -12.05
C THR A 115 -6.68 -9.52 -12.15
N LEU A 116 -7.94 -9.78 -12.53
CA LEU A 116 -8.49 -11.11 -12.74
C LEU A 116 -8.88 -11.28 -14.22
N PRO A 117 -8.95 -12.52 -14.74
CA PRO A 117 -9.49 -12.76 -16.07
C PRO A 117 -10.97 -12.38 -16.15
N PRO A 118 -11.51 -12.11 -17.37
CA PRO A 118 -12.91 -11.68 -17.54
C PRO A 118 -13.92 -12.63 -16.88
N VAL A 119 -15.03 -12.09 -16.36
CA VAL A 119 -16.03 -12.84 -15.58
C VAL A 119 -16.61 -14.05 -16.33
N HIS A 120 -16.69 -14.01 -17.67
CA HIS A 120 -17.13 -15.14 -18.49
C HIS A 120 -16.06 -16.25 -18.62
N VAL A 121 -14.77 -15.92 -18.49
CA VAL A 121 -13.65 -16.87 -18.47
C VAL A 121 -13.46 -17.45 -17.07
N ILE A 122 -13.55 -16.62 -16.02
CA ILE A 122 -13.12 -16.99 -14.67
C ILE A 122 -13.85 -18.22 -14.12
N LYS A 123 -15.16 -18.39 -14.43
CA LYS A 123 -15.91 -19.58 -14.02
C LYS A 123 -15.37 -20.86 -14.66
N ALA A 124 -14.95 -20.82 -15.92
CA ALA A 124 -14.33 -21.96 -16.59
C ALA A 124 -12.91 -22.23 -16.06
N ALA A 125 -12.10 -21.18 -15.88
CA ALA A 125 -10.76 -21.29 -15.32
C ALA A 125 -10.76 -21.90 -13.91
N LEU A 126 -11.69 -21.46 -13.06
CA LEU A 126 -11.90 -22.01 -11.70
C LEU A 126 -12.41 -23.45 -11.73
N LEU A 127 -13.29 -23.81 -12.67
CA LEU A 127 -13.79 -25.18 -12.78
C LEU A 127 -12.71 -26.16 -13.29
N ASN A 128 -11.77 -25.69 -14.11
CA ASN A 128 -10.73 -26.49 -14.75
C ASN A 128 -9.35 -26.43 -14.06
N PHE A 129 -9.15 -25.55 -13.07
CA PHE A 129 -7.85 -25.25 -12.45
C PHE A 129 -6.81 -24.72 -13.48
N ASP A 130 -7.22 -23.73 -14.29
CA ASP A 130 -6.38 -23.12 -15.33
C ASP A 130 -5.36 -22.12 -14.75
N GLU A 131 -4.13 -22.58 -14.58
CA GLU A 131 -2.99 -21.84 -14.01
C GLU A 131 -2.44 -20.75 -14.93
N PHE A 132 -2.80 -20.75 -16.22
CA PHE A 132 -2.48 -19.66 -17.15
C PHE A 132 -3.50 -18.52 -17.06
N ALA A 133 -4.75 -18.83 -16.72
CA ALA A 133 -5.82 -17.84 -16.55
C ALA A 133 -5.90 -17.24 -15.14
N VAL A 134 -5.54 -17.98 -14.09
CA VAL A 134 -5.57 -17.51 -12.69
C VAL A 134 -4.28 -17.89 -11.97
N SER A 135 -3.48 -16.87 -11.60
CA SER A 135 -2.28 -17.03 -10.77
C SER A 135 -2.60 -17.15 -9.28
N LYS A 136 -1.60 -17.47 -8.44
CA LYS A 136 -1.70 -17.50 -6.97
C LYS A 136 -2.32 -16.21 -6.40
N ASP A 137 -1.80 -15.03 -6.76
CA ASP A 137 -2.38 -13.73 -6.41
C ASP A 137 -3.87 -13.62 -6.77
N GLY A 138 -4.29 -14.23 -7.89
CA GLY A 138 -5.68 -14.29 -8.32
C GLY A 138 -6.53 -15.13 -7.39
N ILE A 139 -6.03 -16.29 -6.96
CA ILE A 139 -6.69 -17.20 -6.00
C ILE A 139 -6.84 -16.51 -4.62
N GLU A 140 -5.79 -15.85 -4.13
CA GLU A 140 -5.83 -15.09 -2.87
C GLU A 140 -6.84 -13.92 -2.93
N LYS A 141 -6.82 -13.15 -4.02
CA LYS A 141 -7.81 -12.09 -4.25
C LYS A 141 -9.23 -12.65 -4.32
N LEU A 142 -9.45 -13.77 -4.98
CA LEU A 142 -10.75 -14.44 -5.02
C LEU A 142 -11.22 -14.87 -3.64
N LEU A 143 -10.35 -15.44 -2.81
CA LEU A 143 -10.66 -15.78 -1.41
C LEU A 143 -11.08 -14.56 -0.59
N THR A 144 -10.43 -13.40 -0.76
CA THR A 144 -10.85 -12.14 -0.08
C THR A 144 -12.12 -11.50 -0.67
N MET A 145 -12.51 -11.88 -1.89
CA MET A 145 -13.71 -11.41 -2.59
C MET A 145 -14.86 -12.42 -2.59
N MET A 146 -14.81 -13.46 -1.74
CA MET A 146 -15.94 -14.37 -1.54
C MET A 146 -17.20 -13.60 -1.12
N PRO A 147 -18.38 -13.88 -1.71
CA PRO A 147 -19.63 -13.23 -1.35
C PRO A 147 -20.18 -13.78 -0.03
N THR A 148 -20.68 -12.91 0.86
CA THR A 148 -21.41 -13.39 2.05
C THR A 148 -22.82 -13.87 1.70
N GLU A 149 -23.48 -14.57 2.61
CA GLU A 149 -24.87 -15.01 2.40
C GLU A 149 -25.84 -13.81 2.31
N GLU A 150 -25.62 -12.74 3.08
CA GLU A 150 -26.45 -11.53 2.99
C GLU A 150 -26.13 -10.67 1.75
N GLU A 151 -24.94 -10.80 1.17
CA GLU A 151 -24.63 -10.21 -0.14
C GLU A 151 -25.36 -10.97 -1.26
N GLN A 152 -25.35 -12.30 -1.22
CA GLN A 152 -26.06 -13.14 -2.20
C GLN A 152 -27.57 -12.87 -2.21
N GLN A 153 -28.21 -12.98 -1.03
CA GLN A 153 -29.66 -12.77 -0.89
C GLN A 153 -30.11 -11.40 -1.42
N LYS A 154 -29.40 -10.32 -1.08
CA LYS A 154 -29.74 -8.95 -1.54
C LYS A 154 -29.63 -8.78 -3.05
N ILE A 155 -28.67 -9.45 -3.69
CA ILE A 155 -28.50 -9.38 -5.16
C ILE A 155 -29.61 -10.19 -5.85
N GLU A 156 -29.93 -11.38 -5.32
CA GLU A 156 -31.04 -12.21 -5.82
C GLU A 156 -32.41 -11.53 -5.64
N GLU A 157 -32.70 -10.95 -4.48
CA GLU A 157 -33.92 -10.17 -4.23
C GLU A 157 -34.06 -8.99 -5.20
N ALA A 158 -32.98 -8.21 -5.39
CA ALA A 158 -33.00 -7.04 -6.26
C ALA A 158 -33.14 -7.41 -7.75
N GLN A 159 -32.57 -8.55 -8.16
CA GLN A 159 -32.73 -9.13 -9.50
C GLN A 159 -34.14 -9.68 -9.72
N LEU A 160 -34.72 -10.36 -8.73
CA LEU A 160 -36.10 -10.87 -8.78
C LEU A 160 -37.13 -9.73 -8.83
N ALA A 161 -36.87 -8.64 -8.11
CA ALA A 161 -37.72 -7.45 -8.11
C ALA A 161 -37.62 -6.62 -9.41
N ASN A 162 -36.53 -6.73 -10.17
CA ASN A 162 -36.26 -5.94 -11.38
C ASN A 162 -35.58 -6.77 -12.48
N PRO A 163 -36.23 -7.82 -13.03
CA PRO A 163 -35.58 -8.77 -13.95
C PRO A 163 -35.10 -8.14 -15.26
N ASP A 164 -35.73 -7.05 -15.71
CA ASP A 164 -35.34 -6.29 -16.91
C ASP A 164 -34.13 -5.36 -16.69
N ILE A 165 -33.64 -5.23 -15.45
CA ILE A 165 -32.56 -4.31 -15.08
C ILE A 165 -31.26 -5.11 -14.81
N PRO A 166 -30.21 -4.95 -15.62
CA PRO A 166 -28.97 -5.71 -15.44
C PRO A 166 -28.28 -5.37 -14.10
N LEU A 167 -27.60 -6.35 -13.51
CA LEU A 167 -26.77 -6.16 -12.32
C LEU A 167 -25.56 -5.25 -12.60
N GLY A 168 -25.05 -4.59 -11.55
CA GLY A 168 -23.74 -3.95 -11.57
C GLY A 168 -22.59 -4.96 -11.80
N PRO A 169 -21.40 -4.51 -12.24
CA PRO A 169 -20.28 -5.42 -12.53
C PRO A 169 -19.79 -6.23 -11.30
N ALA A 170 -19.82 -5.62 -10.11
CA ALA A 170 -19.45 -6.28 -8.86
C ALA A 170 -20.51 -7.30 -8.44
N GLU A 171 -21.80 -6.92 -8.50
CA GLU A 171 -22.93 -7.78 -8.21
C GLU A 171 -22.97 -9.02 -9.13
N ASN A 172 -22.81 -8.82 -10.44
CA ASN A 172 -22.74 -9.89 -11.43
C ASN A 172 -21.53 -10.82 -11.20
N PHE A 173 -20.39 -10.28 -10.75
CA PHE A 173 -19.23 -11.08 -10.37
C PHE A 173 -19.50 -11.92 -9.12
N LEU A 174 -20.07 -11.35 -8.06
CA LEU A 174 -20.41 -12.10 -6.85
C LEU A 174 -21.40 -13.24 -7.11
N ILE A 175 -22.46 -13.02 -7.91
CA ILE A 175 -23.37 -14.09 -8.34
C ILE A 175 -22.64 -15.13 -9.19
N THR A 176 -21.71 -14.71 -10.06
CA THR A 176 -20.88 -15.66 -10.83
C THR A 176 -20.04 -16.55 -9.91
N LEU A 177 -19.45 -16.01 -8.84
CA LEU A 177 -18.70 -16.78 -7.85
C LEU A 177 -19.61 -17.70 -7.01
N ALA A 178 -20.74 -17.19 -6.50
CA ALA A 178 -21.72 -17.96 -5.73
C ALA A 178 -22.25 -19.17 -6.52
N SER A 179 -22.41 -19.02 -7.84
CA SER A 179 -22.84 -20.10 -8.75
C SER A 179 -21.79 -21.21 -8.99
N ILE A 180 -20.69 -21.24 -8.23
CA ILE A 180 -19.66 -22.28 -8.24
C ILE A 180 -19.69 -23.02 -6.90
N GLY A 181 -20.32 -24.21 -6.89
CA GLY A 181 -20.43 -25.03 -5.67
C GLY A 181 -19.05 -25.38 -5.07
N GLY A 182 -18.90 -25.12 -3.77
CA GLY A 182 -17.67 -25.42 -3.02
C GLY A 182 -16.47 -24.52 -3.34
N LEU A 183 -16.69 -23.34 -3.96
CA LEU A 183 -15.62 -22.47 -4.45
C LEU A 183 -14.52 -22.14 -3.41
N ALA A 184 -14.89 -21.83 -2.16
CA ALA A 184 -13.90 -21.50 -1.12
C ALA A 184 -12.92 -22.67 -0.85
N ALA A 185 -13.44 -23.89 -0.67
CA ALA A 185 -12.63 -25.09 -0.49
C ALA A 185 -11.79 -25.43 -1.74
N ARG A 186 -12.36 -25.22 -2.94
CA ARG A 186 -11.66 -25.39 -4.22
C ARG A 186 -10.47 -24.42 -4.36
N LEU A 187 -10.67 -23.15 -4.02
CA LEU A 187 -9.60 -22.12 -4.03
C LEU A 187 -8.51 -22.44 -3.00
N GLN A 188 -8.88 -22.88 -1.79
CA GLN A 188 -7.93 -23.30 -0.76
C GLN A 188 -7.09 -24.50 -1.21
N LEU A 189 -7.73 -25.54 -1.78
CA LEU A 189 -7.04 -26.71 -2.32
C LEU A 189 -6.13 -26.35 -3.50
N TRP A 190 -6.51 -25.37 -4.33
CA TRP A 190 -5.67 -24.93 -5.45
C TRP A 190 -4.47 -24.10 -4.97
N ALA A 191 -4.65 -23.17 -4.03
CA ALA A 191 -3.54 -22.46 -3.39
C ALA A 191 -2.53 -23.44 -2.76
N PHE A 192 -3.03 -24.42 -2.00
CA PHE A 192 -2.20 -25.50 -1.45
C PHE A 192 -1.47 -26.29 -2.54
N LYS A 193 -2.15 -26.66 -3.64
CA LYS A 193 -1.54 -27.40 -4.76
C LYS A 193 -0.43 -26.61 -5.47
N LEU A 194 -0.52 -25.28 -5.53
CA LEU A 194 0.53 -24.42 -6.11
C LEU A 194 1.74 -24.26 -5.18
N ASP A 195 1.52 -24.27 -3.87
CA ASP A 195 2.59 -24.08 -2.87
C ASP A 195 3.27 -25.40 -2.44
N TYR A 196 2.59 -26.54 -2.61
CA TYR A 196 3.00 -27.85 -2.08
C TYR A 196 4.46 -28.19 -2.38
N ASP A 197 4.88 -28.13 -3.65
CA ASP A 197 6.23 -28.50 -4.06
C ASP A 197 7.31 -27.58 -3.45
N SER A 198 6.98 -26.34 -3.06
CA SER A 198 7.92 -25.43 -2.38
C SER A 198 7.95 -25.73 -0.89
N MET A 199 6.78 -25.84 -0.26
CA MET A 199 6.64 -26.18 1.16
C MET A 199 7.25 -27.54 1.50
N GLU A 200 7.18 -28.52 0.59
CA GLU A 200 7.85 -29.81 0.75
C GLU A 200 9.37 -29.64 0.77
N ARG A 201 9.96 -29.01 -0.27
CA ARG A 201 11.42 -28.83 -0.38
C ARG A 201 12.01 -27.99 0.75
N GLU A 202 11.33 -26.91 1.14
CA GLU A 202 11.72 -26.04 2.27
C GLU A 202 11.82 -26.80 3.61
N ILE A 203 11.11 -27.93 3.75
CA ILE A 203 11.17 -28.81 4.93
C ILE A 203 12.09 -30.02 4.69
N ALA A 204 12.06 -30.62 3.51
CA ALA A 204 12.74 -31.87 3.19
C ALA A 204 14.25 -31.68 3.00
N GLU A 205 14.69 -30.60 2.33
CA GLU A 205 16.11 -30.36 2.05
C GLU A 205 16.91 -30.15 3.36
N PRO A 206 16.50 -29.29 4.31
CA PRO A 206 17.23 -29.13 5.58
C PRO A 206 17.24 -30.39 6.46
N LEU A 207 16.18 -31.20 6.43
CA LEU A 207 16.12 -32.47 7.16
C LEU A 207 17.03 -33.54 6.52
N PHE A 208 17.16 -33.54 5.20
CA PHE A 208 18.08 -34.42 4.48
C PHE A 208 19.54 -34.03 4.75
N ASP A 209 19.88 -32.74 4.67
CA ASP A 209 21.22 -32.23 4.97
C ASP A 209 21.62 -32.48 6.42
N LEU A 210 20.70 -32.29 7.38
CA LEU A 210 20.94 -32.62 8.79
C LEU A 210 21.23 -34.12 8.98
N LYS A 211 20.43 -34.99 8.35
CA LYS A 211 20.63 -36.45 8.38
C LYS A 211 22.01 -36.81 7.81
N VAL A 212 22.36 -36.28 6.63
CA VAL A 212 23.63 -36.55 5.96
C VAL A 212 24.81 -36.04 6.80
N GLY A 213 24.70 -34.86 7.41
CA GLY A 213 25.72 -34.33 8.32
C GLY A 213 25.92 -35.21 9.56
N MET A 214 24.83 -35.70 10.16
CA MET A 214 24.90 -36.66 11.27
C MET A 214 25.55 -37.99 10.87
N GLU A 215 25.17 -38.56 9.71
CA GLU A 215 25.77 -39.79 9.19
C GLU A 215 27.27 -39.61 8.89
N GLN A 216 27.66 -38.48 8.29
CA GLN A 216 29.08 -38.14 8.05
C GLN A 216 29.87 -38.01 9.36
N LEU A 217 29.36 -37.26 10.35
CA LEU A 217 30.03 -37.11 11.66
C LEU A 217 30.23 -38.45 12.37
N VAL A 218 29.20 -39.33 12.35
CA VAL A 218 29.29 -40.68 12.94
C VAL A 218 30.30 -41.54 12.19
N GLN A 219 30.37 -41.48 10.86
CA GLN A 219 31.25 -42.33 10.04
C GLN A 219 32.70 -41.81 9.92
N ASN A 220 32.96 -40.53 10.24
CA ASN A 220 34.27 -39.92 10.07
C ASN A 220 35.35 -40.51 11.01
N ALA A 221 36.21 -41.37 10.45
CA ALA A 221 37.30 -42.03 11.17
C ALA A 221 38.33 -41.03 11.74
N THR A 222 38.60 -39.92 11.05
CA THR A 222 39.52 -38.87 11.52
C THR A 222 38.97 -38.16 12.74
N PHE A 223 37.67 -37.82 12.75
CA PHE A 223 37.01 -37.22 13.90
C PHE A 223 37.01 -38.16 15.12
N ARG A 224 36.72 -39.45 14.93
CA ARG A 224 36.86 -40.48 15.98
C ARG A 224 38.29 -40.54 16.55
N CYS A 225 39.31 -40.44 15.70
CA CYS A 225 40.72 -40.43 16.12
C CYS A 225 41.07 -39.18 16.95
N ILE A 226 40.58 -38.00 16.56
CA ILE A 226 40.74 -36.74 17.31
C ILE A 226 40.10 -36.86 18.70
N LEU A 227 38.84 -37.33 18.78
CA LEU A 227 38.15 -37.52 20.05
C LEU A 227 38.87 -38.52 20.97
N ALA A 228 39.34 -39.65 20.44
CA ALA A 228 40.10 -40.64 21.20
C ALA A 228 41.45 -40.07 21.72
N THR A 229 42.13 -39.27 20.90
CA THR A 229 43.38 -38.60 21.28
C THR A 229 43.16 -37.59 22.40
N LEU A 230 42.14 -36.72 22.26
CA LEU A 230 41.77 -35.74 23.29
C LEU A 230 41.34 -36.41 24.60
N LEU A 231 40.58 -37.51 24.53
CA LEU A 231 40.18 -38.28 25.71
C LEU A 231 41.39 -38.90 26.43
N ALA A 232 42.35 -39.45 25.69
CA ALA A 232 43.58 -40.03 26.26
C ALA A 232 44.46 -38.97 26.93
N VAL A 233 44.71 -37.84 26.26
CA VAL A 233 45.51 -36.73 26.80
C VAL A 233 44.80 -36.08 28.00
N GLY A 234 43.49 -35.82 27.90
CA GLY A 234 42.70 -35.24 28.99
C GLY A 234 42.67 -36.13 30.23
N ASN A 235 42.51 -37.46 30.07
CA ASN A 235 42.58 -38.40 31.18
C ASN A 235 43.97 -38.43 31.84
N PHE A 236 45.05 -38.37 31.05
CA PHE A 236 46.41 -38.30 31.58
C PHE A 236 46.67 -37.01 32.38
N LEU A 237 46.31 -35.85 31.82
CA LEU A 237 46.53 -34.55 32.46
C LEU A 237 45.68 -34.35 33.72
N ASN A 238 44.44 -34.84 33.71
CA ASN A 238 43.51 -34.71 34.85
C ASN A 238 43.65 -35.84 35.89
N GLY A 239 44.46 -36.87 35.63
CA GLY A 239 44.52 -38.08 36.45
C GLY A 239 43.21 -38.89 36.49
N SER A 240 42.33 -38.70 35.52
CA SER A 240 40.99 -39.30 35.45
C SER A 240 40.95 -40.57 34.58
N GLN A 241 39.85 -41.32 34.67
CA GLN A 241 39.56 -42.49 33.82
C GLN A 241 38.13 -42.37 33.23
N SER A 242 37.83 -41.20 32.66
CA SER A 242 36.55 -40.91 32.00
C SER A 242 36.42 -41.68 30.69
N SER A 243 35.23 -42.16 30.37
CA SER A 243 34.92 -42.88 29.11
C SER A 243 34.53 -41.95 27.94
N GLY A 244 34.42 -40.65 28.19
CA GLY A 244 34.06 -39.62 27.21
C GLY A 244 34.09 -38.22 27.84
N PHE A 245 33.80 -37.21 27.03
CA PHE A 245 33.66 -35.80 27.44
C PHE A 245 32.59 -35.11 26.57
N GLU A 246 32.06 -33.96 27.01
CA GLU A 246 31.08 -33.20 26.23
C GLU A 246 31.72 -32.56 24.99
N LEU A 247 31.07 -32.65 23.82
CA LEU A 247 31.57 -32.05 22.58
C LEU A 247 31.73 -30.51 22.66
N SER A 248 31.04 -29.85 23.59
CA SER A 248 31.21 -28.44 23.96
C SER A 248 32.66 -28.09 24.36
N TYR A 249 33.42 -29.07 24.87
CA TYR A 249 34.83 -28.86 25.23
C TYR A 249 35.75 -28.64 24.01
N LEU A 250 35.35 -29.07 22.81
CA LEU A 250 36.15 -28.91 21.59
C LEU A 250 36.45 -27.44 21.27
N GLU A 251 35.55 -26.52 21.63
CA GLU A 251 35.72 -25.07 21.46
C GLU A 251 36.91 -24.51 22.27
N LYS A 252 37.28 -25.19 23.37
CA LYS A 252 38.32 -24.77 24.32
C LYS A 252 39.67 -25.45 24.08
N VAL A 253 39.74 -26.41 23.16
CA VAL A 253 40.98 -27.17 22.88
C VAL A 253 42.11 -26.28 22.35
N SER A 254 41.80 -25.13 21.75
CA SER A 254 42.78 -24.13 21.32
C SER A 254 43.19 -23.12 22.39
N GLU A 255 42.63 -23.20 23.60
CA GLU A 255 42.94 -22.32 24.74
C GLU A 255 43.95 -22.95 25.73
N VAL A 256 44.42 -24.17 25.45
CA VAL A 256 45.22 -25.05 26.34
C VAL A 256 46.55 -25.43 25.68
#